data_AF-A0A845GVF8-F1
#
_entry.id   AF-A0A845GVF8-F1
#
_cell.length_a   1.000
_cell.length_b   1.000
_cell.length_c   1.000
_cell.angle_alpha   90.00
_cell.angle_beta   90.00
_cell.angle_gamma   90.00
#
_symmetry.space_group_name_H-M   'P 1'
#
loop_
_entity.id
_entity.type
_entity.pdbx_description
1 polymer ?
#
loop_
_entity_poly.entity_id
_entity_poly.type
_entity_poly.pdbx_seq_one_letter_code
_entity_poly.pdbx_strand_id
1 'polypeptide(L)'
;MRYPIAIEPGDATHAFGVVIPDLPGCFSAGDTLDEAIDNACEAAELWLTTVIEDGGDAPQARSFTEHHANPEFAGWIWAVISIDVAALAPKNPSHAA
;
A
#
# COMPACT_ATOMS: atom_id res chain seq x y z
N MET A 1 -6.72 9.23 0.07
CA MET A 1 -5.34 9.36 -0.47
C MET A 1 -5.14 8.34 -1.57
N ARG A 2 -4.22 8.60 -2.51
CA ARG A 2 -3.92 7.67 -3.63
C ARG A 2 -2.48 7.22 -3.51
N TYR A 3 -2.24 5.91 -3.42
CA TYR A 3 -0.91 5.34 -3.30
C TYR A 3 -0.59 4.54 -4.57
N PRO A 4 0.48 4.88 -5.32
CA PRO A 4 1.02 4.02 -6.35
C PRO A 4 1.51 2.72 -5.73
N ILE A 5 1.20 1.58 -6.36
CA ILE A 5 1.73 0.28 -5.98
C ILE A 5 2.57 -0.28 -7.12
N ALA A 6 3.73 -0.83 -6.78
CA ALA A 6 4.61 -1.52 -7.70
C ALA A 6 4.38 -3.03 -7.52
N ILE A 7 4.10 -3.73 -8.62
CA ILE A 7 3.70 -5.12 -8.62
C ILE A 7 4.76 -5.93 -9.39
N GLU A 8 5.48 -6.78 -8.66
CA GLU A 8 6.38 -7.76 -9.25
C GLU A 8 5.56 -8.79 -10.03
N PRO A 9 5.84 -9.02 -11.32
CA PRO A 9 5.12 -10.00 -12.10
C PRO A 9 5.28 -11.42 -11.53
N GLY A 10 4.15 -12.07 -11.26
CA GLY A 10 4.12 -13.50 -10.92
C GLY A 10 4.23 -14.40 -12.16
N ASP A 11 4.28 -15.71 -11.92
CA ASP A 11 4.26 -16.76 -12.95
C ASP A 11 3.47 -18.01 -12.48
N ALA A 12 3.60 -19.13 -13.19
CA ALA A 12 2.88 -20.37 -12.86
C ALA A 12 3.24 -20.99 -11.49
N THR A 13 4.33 -20.53 -10.87
CA THR A 13 4.89 -21.04 -9.62
C THR A 13 5.14 -19.95 -8.56
N HIS A 14 5.02 -18.67 -8.93
CA HIS A 14 5.24 -17.52 -8.06
C HIS A 14 4.04 -16.57 -8.11
N ALA A 15 3.57 -16.13 -6.94
CA ALA A 15 2.55 -15.09 -6.82
C ALA A 15 3.05 -13.74 -7.34
N PHE A 16 2.13 -12.83 -7.65
CA PHE A 16 2.40 -11.42 -7.86
C PHE A 16 2.76 -10.77 -6.52
N GLY A 17 3.96 -10.23 -6.38
CA GLY A 17 4.39 -9.50 -5.20
C GLY A 17 4.00 -8.03 -5.30
N VAL A 18 3.62 -7.39 -4.19
CA VAL A 18 3.27 -5.97 -4.16
C VAL A 18 4.07 -5.22 -3.12
N VAL A 19 4.61 -4.08 -3.53
CA VAL A 19 5.23 -3.08 -2.67
C VAL A 19 4.43 -1.79 -2.77
N ILE A 20 4.23 -1.12 -1.63
CA ILE A 20 3.67 0.24 -1.57
C ILE A 20 4.80 1.20 -1.20
N PRO A 21 5.44 1.90 -2.17
CA PRO A 21 6.68 2.64 -1.92
C PRO A 21 6.57 3.77 -0.89
N ASP A 22 5.35 4.28 -0.65
CA ASP A 22 5.08 5.31 0.37
C ASP A 22 4.69 4.73 1.74
N LEU A 23 4.50 3.42 1.87
CA LEU A 23 4.25 2.72 3.13
C LEU A 23 5.37 1.68 3.35
N PRO A 24 6.57 2.10 3.82
CA PRO A 24 7.72 1.21 3.94
C PRO A 24 7.43 0.00 4.82
N GLY A 25 7.78 -1.19 4.33
CA GLY A 25 7.51 -2.45 5.02
C GLY A 25 6.09 -2.99 4.81
N CYS A 26 5.21 -2.27 4.10
CA CYS A 26 3.91 -2.78 3.67
C CYS A 26 4.08 -3.57 2.37
N PHE A 27 4.00 -4.90 2.50
CA PHE A 27 4.06 -5.84 1.41
C PHE A 27 2.77 -6.66 1.35
N SER A 28 2.39 -7.06 0.16
CA SER A 28 1.28 -7.98 -0.07
C SER A 28 1.59 -8.86 -1.28
N ALA A 29 0.72 -9.82 -1.57
CA ALA A 29 0.83 -10.66 -2.76
C ALA A 29 -0.54 -11.26 -3.14
N GLY A 30 -0.65 -11.77 -4.35
CA GLY A 30 -1.81 -12.54 -4.81
C GLY A 30 -1.45 -13.51 -5.94
N ASP A 31 -2.17 -14.61 -6.08
CA ASP A 31 -1.94 -15.59 -7.15
C ASP A 31 -2.40 -15.03 -8.51
N THR A 32 -3.24 -14.00 -8.49
CA THR A 32 -3.63 -13.23 -9.66
C THR A 32 -3.31 -11.75 -9.48
N LEU A 33 -3.21 -11.02 -10.59
CA LEU A 33 -3.00 -9.56 -10.56
C LEU A 33 -4.12 -8.82 -9.81
N ASP A 34 -5.37 -9.24 -10.01
CA ASP A 34 -6.53 -8.63 -9.35
C ASP A 34 -6.47 -8.88 -7.83
N GLU A 35 -6.20 -10.12 -7.41
CA GLU A 35 -6.03 -10.47 -6.00
C GLU A 35 -4.87 -9.69 -5.35
N ALA A 36 -3.76 -9.52 -6.07
CA ALA A 36 -2.63 -8.75 -5.56
C ALA A 36 -3.00 -7.28 -5.31
N ILE A 37 -3.83 -6.67 -6.17
CA ILE A 37 -4.33 -5.30 -5.99
C ILE A 37 -5.31 -5.21 -4.81
N ASP A 38 -6.23 -6.16 -4.70
CA ASP A 38 -7.19 -6.22 -3.58
C ASP A 38 -6.46 -6.39 -2.25
N ASN A 39 -5.54 -7.35 -2.17
CA ASN A 39 -4.73 -7.62 -0.98
C ASN A 39 -3.80 -6.44 -0.65
N ALA A 40 -3.37 -5.65 -1.64
CA ALA A 40 -2.61 -4.43 -1.40
C ALA A 40 -3.48 -3.30 -0.79
N CYS A 41 -4.76 -3.21 -1.17
CA CYS A 41 -5.69 -2.28 -0.52
C CYS A 41 -5.84 -2.63 0.96
N GLU A 42 -6.10 -3.89 1.29
CA GLU A 42 -6.26 -4.35 2.68
C GLU A 42 -4.97 -4.14 3.50
N ALA A 43 -3.82 -4.48 2.94
CA ALA A 43 -2.52 -4.28 3.61
C ALA A 43 -2.25 -2.79 3.89
N ALA A 44 -2.57 -1.91 2.94
CA ALA A 44 -2.43 -0.46 3.11
C ALA A 44 -3.34 0.08 4.21
N GLU A 45 -4.61 -0.35 4.25
CA GLU A 45 -5.57 0.05 5.28
C GLU A 45 -5.12 -0.39 6.66
N LEU A 46 -4.64 -1.63 6.81
CA LEU A 46 -4.12 -2.15 8.07
C LEU A 46 -2.89 -1.36 8.54
N TRP A 47 -1.91 -1.16 7.65
CA TRP A 47 -0.68 -0.44 7.96
C TRP A 47 -0.98 1.00 8.41
N LEU A 48 -1.85 1.71 7.68
CA LEU A 48 -2.24 3.08 8.01
C LEU A 48 -3.03 3.14 9.32
N THR A 49 -3.92 2.17 9.57
CA THR A 49 -4.67 2.09 10.82
C THR A 49 -3.73 1.95 12.01
N THR A 50 -2.75 1.04 11.94
CA THR A 50 -1.76 0.88 13.02
C THR A 50 -0.98 2.16 13.29
N VAL A 51 -0.50 2.85 12.24
CA VAL A 51 0.21 4.13 12.41
C VAL A 51 -0.67 5.18 13.10
N ILE A 52 -1.94 5.29 12.71
CA ILE A 52 -2.88 6.27 13.28
C ILE A 52 -3.23 5.91 14.72
N GLU A 53 -3.45 4.63 15.03
CA GLU A 53 -3.76 4.15 16.38
C GLU A 53 -2.59 4.36 17.36
N ASP A 54 -1.35 4.28 16.87
CA ASP A 54 -0.14 4.60 17.62
C ASP A 54 0.12 6.11 17.75
N GLY A 55 -0.79 6.95 17.26
CA GLY A 55 -0.71 8.42 17.34
C GLY A 55 0.17 9.07 16.27
N GLY A 56 0.56 8.32 15.25
CA GLY A 56 1.26 8.84 14.06
C GLY A 56 0.32 9.41 13.01
N ASP A 57 0.91 10.08 12.01
CA ASP A 57 0.19 10.60 10.85
C ASP A 57 0.35 9.66 9.65
N ALA A 58 -0.70 9.56 8.82
CA ALA A 58 -0.63 8.87 7.54
C ALA A 58 0.45 9.51 6.64
N PRO A 59 1.42 8.74 6.10
CA PRO A 59 2.44 9.27 5.23
C PRO A 59 1.85 9.92 3.97
N GLN A 60 2.41 11.05 3.56
CA GLN A 60 1.97 11.69 2.33
C GLN A 60 2.38 10.85 1.12
N ALA A 61 1.41 10.51 0.26
CA ALA A 61 1.68 9.87 -1.01
C ALA A 61 2.51 10.76 -1.93
N ARG A 62 3.56 10.20 -2.53
CA ARG A 62 4.37 10.84 -3.55
C ARG A 62 3.80 10.57 -4.94
N SER A 63 4.33 11.27 -5.94
CA SER A 63 3.78 11.18 -7.29
C SER A 63 4.09 9.82 -7.93
N PHE A 64 3.16 9.33 -8.76
CA PHE A 64 3.38 8.15 -9.58
C PHE A 64 4.65 8.25 -10.41
N THR A 65 4.89 9.40 -11.04
CA THR A 65 6.05 9.63 -11.92
C THR A 65 7.38 9.51 -11.17
N GLU A 66 7.43 9.94 -9.90
CA GLU A 66 8.63 9.81 -9.07
C GLU A 66 8.95 8.34 -8.80
N HIS A 67 7.96 7.56 -8.37
CA HIS A 67 8.15 6.14 -8.09
C HIS A 67 8.42 5.31 -9.32
N HIS A 68 7.71 5.57 -10.42
CA HIS A 68 7.90 4.87 -11.69
C HIS A 68 9.30 5.11 -12.30
N ALA A 69 9.95 6.23 -11.97
CA ALA A 69 11.32 6.51 -12.41
C ALA A 69 12.40 5.76 -11.59
N ASN A 70 12.03 5.12 -10.47
CA ASN A 70 12.98 4.36 -9.65
C ASN A 70 13.40 3.07 -10.38
N PRO A 71 14.71 2.86 -10.67
CA PRO A 71 15.20 1.66 -11.35
C PRO A 71 14.97 0.35 -10.59
N GLU A 72 14.70 0.41 -9.27
CA GLU A 72 14.32 -0.75 -8.46
C GLU A 72 13.08 -1.47 -9.00
N PHE A 73 12.12 -0.72 -9.56
CA PHE A 73 10.85 -1.24 -10.07
C PHE A 73 10.86 -1.40 -11.60
N ALA A 74 12.03 -1.48 -12.22
CA ALA A 74 12.14 -1.62 -13.67
C ALA A 74 11.46 -2.91 -14.15
N GLY A 75 10.49 -2.77 -15.06
CA GLY A 75 9.74 -3.90 -15.61
C GLY A 75 8.58 -4.40 -14.74
N TRP A 76 8.33 -3.76 -13.59
CA TRP A 76 7.19 -4.09 -12.74
C TRP A 76 5.89 -3.48 -13.28
N ILE A 77 4.77 -4.09 -12.91
CA ILE A 77 3.42 -3.62 -13.22
C ILE A 77 3.05 -2.52 -12.22
N TRP A 78 2.25 -1.56 -12.66
CA TRP A 78 1.84 -0.43 -11.83
C TRP A 78 0.33 -0.30 -11.75
N ALA A 79 -0.17 -0.02 -10.54
CA ALA A 79 -1.55 0.36 -10.28
C ALA A 79 -1.60 1.48 -9.23
N VAL A 80 -2.79 2.01 -8.97
CA VAL A 80 -3.02 3.03 -7.94
C VAL A 80 -4.20 2.59 -7.08
N ILE A 81 -3.96 2.44 -5.78
CA ILE A 81 -5.02 2.17 -4.80
C ILE A 81 -5.49 3.48 -4.18
N SER A 82 -6.78 3.56 -3.85
CA SER A 82 -7.41 4.74 -3.24
C SER A 82 -7.91 4.38 -1.85
N ILE A 83 -7.32 4.99 -0.82
CA ILE A 83 -7.65 4.73 0.59
C ILE A 83 -8.34 5.95 1.19
N ASP A 84 -9.50 5.77 1.82
CA ASP A 84 -10.13 6.84 2.60
C ASP A 84 -9.54 6.92 4.02
N VAL A 85 -8.43 7.64 4.15
CA VAL A 85 -7.74 7.82 5.43
C VAL A 85 -8.62 8.48 6.50
N ALA A 86 -9.60 9.30 6.11
CA ALA A 86 -10.52 9.90 7.08
C ALA A 86 -11.43 8.84 7.72
N ALA A 87 -11.73 7.75 7.01
CA ALA A 87 -12.50 6.63 7.53
C ALA A 87 -11.69 5.71 8.47
N LEU A 88 -10.36 5.81 8.46
CA LEU A 88 -9.46 5.01 9.32
C LEU A 88 -9.24 5.60 10.71
N ALA A 89 -9.66 6.85 10.95
CA ALA A 89 -9.46 7.51 12.24
C ALA A 89 -10.15 6.74 13.40
N PRO A 90 -9.51 6.66 14.58
CA PRO A 90 -10.04 5.91 15.71
C PRO A 90 -11.41 6.44 16.10
N LYS A 91 -12.40 5.55 16.14
CA LYS A 91 -13.80 5.88 16.41
C LYS A 91 -14.04 6.39 17.85
N ASN A 92 -13.05 6.27 18.73
CA ASN A 92 -13.11 6.75 20.12
C ASN A 92 -11.74 7.30 20.58
N PRO A 93 -11.62 8.60 20.90
CA PRO A 93 -10.35 9.19 21.33
C PRO A 93 -9.93 8.87 22.78
N SER A 94 -10.57 7.93 23.48
CA SER A 94 -10.39 7.76 24.93
C SER A 94 -9.24 6.85 25.38
N HIS A 95 -8.35 6.41 24.49
CA HIS A 95 -7.22 5.53 24.82
C HIS A 95 -5.85 6.13 24.49
N ALA A 96 -5.76 7.44 24.29
CA ALA A 96 -4.50 8.14 24.50
C ALA A 96 -4.35 8.43 26.00
N ALA A 97 -3.69 7.53 26.72
CA ALA A 97 -3.28 7.70 28.11
C ALA A 97 -1.81 8.10 28.20
#